data_AF-A0A969MIE8-F1
#
_entry.id   AF-A0A969MIE8-F1
#
_cell.length_a   1.000
_cell.length_b   1.000
_cell.length_c   1.000
_cell.angle_alpha   90.00
_cell.angle_beta   90.00
_cell.angle_gamma   90.00
#
_symmetry.space_group_name_H-M   'P 1'
#
loop_
_entity.id
_entity.type
_entity.pdbx_description
1 polymer ?
#
loop_
_entity_poly.entity_id
_entity_poly.type
_entity_poly.pdbx_seq_one_letter_code
_entity_poly.pdbx_strand_id
1 'polypeptide(L)'
;MPASNYQEYLKRFISDTFISVYFAVEIATPGVLAAPADGFIDDLSPENYAVNPIDPTANPRATGSYPTTKILSLAKERANMRWEEILTQCSLTIQPTQQLYVSATGATHNAEATTMSFVLKYDRPEYVATEDELTPGTILVGADAVKRFVARALVIDIKKNRDLYNPDIVMTAAGSQVQGPIIEDVTAAKIFADLVTAEASITVIESDLTT
;
A
#
# COMPACT_ATOMS: atom_id res chain seq x y z
N MET A 1 -9.97 15.51 -41.17
CA MET A 1 -8.52 15.57 -40.87
C MET A 1 -7.78 14.94 -42.04
N PRO A 2 -6.73 15.57 -42.60
CA PRO A 2 -5.98 14.99 -43.71
C PRO A 2 -5.18 13.77 -43.23
N ALA A 3 -5.19 12.69 -44.02
CA ALA A 3 -4.58 11.39 -43.71
C ALA A 3 -3.05 11.43 -43.46
N SER A 4 -2.39 12.55 -43.78
CA SER A 4 -0.96 12.76 -43.55
C SER A 4 -0.59 12.87 -42.07
N ASN A 5 -1.48 13.37 -41.22
CA ASN A 5 -1.18 13.57 -39.80
C ASN A 5 -1.28 12.28 -38.98
N TYR A 6 -2.02 11.27 -39.46
CA TYR A 6 -2.21 10.01 -38.73
C TYR A 6 -0.95 9.14 -38.76
N GLN A 7 -0.21 9.13 -39.87
CA GLN A 7 1.03 8.37 -40.03
C GLN A 7 2.19 8.98 -39.22
N GLU A 8 2.26 10.30 -39.11
CA GLU A 8 3.18 11.02 -38.22
C GLU A 8 2.86 10.73 -36.74
N TYR A 9 1.57 10.71 -36.38
CA TYR A 9 1.13 10.38 -35.03
C TYR A 9 1.47 8.93 -34.66
N LEU A 10 1.23 7.98 -35.56
CA LEU A 10 1.61 6.58 -35.37
C LEU A 10 3.12 6.40 -35.30
N LYS A 11 3.92 7.12 -36.10
CA LYS A 11 5.38 7.05 -36.02
C LYS A 11 5.91 7.59 -34.70
N ARG A 12 5.34 8.67 -34.16
CA ARG A 12 5.65 9.15 -32.80
C ARG A 12 5.23 8.15 -31.73
N PHE A 13 4.04 7.58 -31.85
CA PHE A 13 3.49 6.59 -30.92
C PHE A 13 4.25 5.25 -30.94
N ILE A 14 4.89 4.91 -32.08
CA ILE A 14 5.72 3.70 -32.24
C ILE A 14 7.20 3.99 -31.92
N SER A 15 7.67 5.23 -32.06
CA SER A 15 9.05 5.62 -31.71
C SER A 15 9.24 5.93 -30.23
N ASP A 16 8.17 6.33 -29.53
CA ASP A 16 8.11 6.30 -28.07
C ASP A 16 8.02 4.83 -27.64
N THR A 17 9.16 4.15 -27.67
CA THR A 17 9.34 2.92 -26.88
C THR A 17 8.89 3.30 -25.48
N PHE A 18 7.77 2.75 -24.99
CA PHE A 18 7.28 3.04 -23.64
C PHE A 18 8.38 2.62 -22.66
N ILE A 19 9.21 3.58 -22.22
CA ILE A 19 10.25 3.33 -21.24
C ILE A 19 9.52 3.16 -19.92
N SER A 20 9.28 1.91 -19.58
CA SER A 20 8.73 1.59 -18.27
C SER A 20 9.86 1.59 -17.25
N VAL A 21 9.70 2.37 -16.20
CA VAL A 21 10.64 2.41 -15.08
C VAL A 21 9.97 1.80 -13.85
N TYR A 22 10.77 1.08 -13.08
CA TYR A 22 10.36 0.42 -11.85
C TYR A 22 11.01 1.12 -10.67
N PHE A 23 10.21 1.39 -9.65
CA PHE A 23 10.68 1.94 -8.38
C PHE A 23 10.50 0.88 -7.31
N ALA A 24 11.60 0.30 -6.84
CA ALA A 24 11.61 -0.57 -5.69
C ALA A 24 11.61 0.30 -4.43
N VAL A 25 10.58 0.13 -3.60
CA VAL A 25 10.38 0.88 -2.36
C VAL A 25 10.55 -0.06 -1.19
N GLU A 26 11.32 0.36 -0.20
CA GLU A 26 11.40 -0.28 1.11
C GLU A 26 11.12 0.76 2.19
N ILE A 27 10.28 0.40 3.15
CA ILE A 27 9.90 1.24 4.28
C ILE A 27 10.23 0.48 5.57
N ALA A 28 11.11 1.05 6.38
CA ALA A 28 11.33 0.57 7.73
C ALA A 28 10.20 1.07 8.64
N THR A 29 9.47 0.18 9.29
CA THR A 29 8.44 0.60 10.25
C THR A 29 9.11 0.97 11.58
N PRO A 30 8.68 2.06 12.23
CA PRO A 30 9.28 2.51 13.48
C PRO A 30 8.79 1.66 14.66
N GLY A 31 9.29 0.42 14.78
CA GLY A 31 9.01 -0.47 15.90
C GLY A 31 7.51 -0.65 16.20
N VAL A 32 7.20 -1.07 17.43
CA VAL A 32 5.82 -1.19 17.91
C VAL A 32 5.32 0.19 18.34
N LEU A 33 4.30 0.69 17.64
CA LEU A 33 3.62 1.94 17.97
C LEU A 33 2.35 1.66 18.79
N ALA A 34 1.89 2.65 19.55
CA ALA A 34 0.61 2.54 20.24
C ALA A 34 -0.54 2.96 19.30
N ALA A 35 -1.71 2.33 19.46
CA ALA A 35 -2.93 2.76 18.78
C ALA A 35 -3.21 4.27 19.03
N PRO A 36 -3.66 5.02 18.02
CA PRO A 36 -4.03 4.58 16.66
C PRO A 36 -2.88 4.63 15.63
N ALA A 37 -1.62 4.76 16.05
CA ALA A 37 -0.45 4.79 15.17
C ALA A 37 0.21 3.40 14.99
N ASP A 38 -0.29 2.37 15.68
CA ASP A 38 0.06 0.94 15.51
C ASP A 38 -0.27 0.37 14.12
N GLY A 39 -0.64 1.22 13.15
CA GLY A 39 -0.86 0.85 11.75
C GLY A 39 0.44 0.75 10.96
N PHE A 40 1.35 -0.17 11.35
CA PHE A 40 2.44 -0.67 10.48
C PHE A 40 1.94 -0.89 9.05
N ILE A 41 2.78 -0.98 8.03
CA ILE A 41 2.27 -1.06 6.65
C ILE A 41 2.06 -2.53 6.26
N ASP A 42 0.89 -2.85 5.72
CA ASP A 42 0.47 -4.20 5.37
C ASP A 42 -0.52 -4.14 4.20
N ASP A 43 -0.40 -5.04 3.23
CA ASP A 43 -1.28 -5.10 2.06
C ASP A 43 -2.49 -6.02 2.25
N LEU A 44 -2.57 -6.71 3.40
CA LEU A 44 -3.66 -7.62 3.70
C LEU A 44 -4.65 -6.99 4.68
N SER A 45 -5.94 -7.03 4.31
CA SER A 45 -7.02 -6.81 5.26
C SER A 45 -7.07 -7.95 6.29
N PRO A 46 -7.63 -7.71 7.49
CA PRO A 46 -7.74 -8.71 8.56
C PRO A 46 -8.29 -10.07 8.10
N GLU A 47 -9.26 -10.06 7.19
CA GLU A 47 -9.91 -11.27 6.66
C GLU A 47 -9.09 -12.02 5.60
N ASN A 48 -8.12 -11.36 4.97
CA ASN A 48 -7.28 -11.92 3.92
C ASN A 48 -6.02 -12.62 4.47
N TYR A 49 -5.83 -12.63 5.78
CA TYR A 49 -4.75 -13.37 6.46
C TYR A 49 -4.86 -14.90 6.37
N ALA A 50 -6.04 -15.41 6.01
CA ALA A 50 -6.34 -16.83 6.08
C ALA A 50 -6.15 -17.60 4.76
N VAL A 51 -5.54 -16.97 3.75
CA VAL A 51 -5.24 -17.64 2.49
C VAL A 51 -4.07 -18.60 2.69
N ASN A 52 -4.37 -19.85 3.07
CA ASN A 52 -3.47 -20.96 2.85
C ASN A 52 -3.60 -21.37 1.37
N PRO A 53 -2.59 -21.19 0.50
CA PRO A 53 -2.70 -21.45 -0.94
C PRO A 53 -2.84 -22.95 -1.30
N ILE A 54 -2.88 -23.86 -0.31
CA ILE A 54 -2.80 -25.30 -0.53
C ILE A 54 -4.19 -25.99 -0.51
N ASP A 55 -5.24 -25.36 0.03
CA ASP A 55 -6.57 -25.99 0.09
C ASP A 55 -7.73 -24.99 -0.05
N PRO A 56 -8.34 -24.85 -1.24
CA PRO A 56 -9.50 -23.98 -1.47
C PRO A 56 -10.81 -24.51 -0.83
N THR A 57 -10.80 -25.70 -0.23
CA THR A 57 -11.95 -26.30 0.47
C THR A 57 -11.87 -26.16 1.99
N ALA A 58 -10.68 -25.86 2.52
CA ALA A 58 -10.53 -25.46 3.90
C ALA A 58 -11.21 -24.11 4.09
N ASN A 59 -12.27 -24.06 4.90
CA ASN A 59 -12.81 -22.78 5.35
C ASN A 59 -11.64 -22.00 5.94
N PRO A 60 -11.26 -20.83 5.37
CA PRO A 60 -10.12 -20.09 5.88
C PRO A 60 -10.31 -19.79 7.38
N ARG A 61 -11.57 -19.68 7.87
CA ARG A 61 -11.99 -19.53 9.28
C ARG A 61 -11.72 -20.73 10.20
N ALA A 62 -11.42 -21.91 9.67
CA ALA A 62 -11.15 -23.12 10.44
C ALA A 62 -9.65 -23.36 10.70
N THR A 63 -8.75 -22.64 10.02
CA THR A 63 -7.29 -22.86 10.12
C THR A 63 -6.60 -21.99 11.18
N GLY A 64 -7.32 -21.07 11.84
CA GLY A 64 -6.79 -20.26 12.95
C GLY A 64 -5.95 -19.04 12.53
N SER A 65 -6.01 -18.63 11.27
CA SER A 65 -5.18 -17.55 10.70
C SER A 65 -5.89 -16.20 10.62
N TYR A 66 -6.55 -15.76 11.69
CA TYR A 66 -7.17 -14.42 11.79
C TYR A 66 -6.70 -13.69 13.05
N PRO A 67 -6.79 -12.35 13.09
CA PRO A 67 -6.56 -11.60 14.31
C PRO A 67 -7.44 -12.14 15.45
N THR A 68 -6.78 -12.50 16.54
CA THR A 68 -7.43 -13.19 17.69
C THR A 68 -8.18 -12.25 18.62
N THR A 69 -8.02 -10.93 18.43
CA THR A 69 -8.68 -9.91 19.26
C THR A 69 -9.11 -8.73 18.40
N LYS A 70 -10.11 -7.97 18.87
CA LYS A 70 -10.60 -6.78 18.15
C LYS A 70 -9.50 -5.72 18.00
N ILE A 71 -8.61 -5.64 18.98
CA ILE A 71 -7.45 -4.72 18.97
C ILE A 71 -6.53 -5.09 17.79
N LEU A 72 -6.24 -6.38 17.60
CA LEU A 72 -5.43 -6.85 16.48
C LEU A 72 -6.14 -6.66 15.14
N SER A 73 -7.46 -6.91 15.05
CA SER A 73 -8.23 -6.60 13.84
C SER A 73 -8.14 -5.12 13.48
N LEU A 74 -8.28 -4.22 14.46
CA LEU A 74 -8.14 -2.79 14.26
C LEU A 74 -6.74 -2.37 13.83
N ALA A 75 -5.69 -2.94 14.41
CA ALA A 75 -4.30 -2.64 14.04
C ALA A 75 -4.02 -3.05 12.58
N LYS A 76 -4.47 -4.25 12.20
CA LYS A 76 -4.37 -4.76 10.82
C LYS A 76 -5.18 -3.94 9.83
N GLU A 77 -6.35 -3.45 10.26
CA GLU A 77 -7.13 -2.56 9.41
C GLU A 77 -6.45 -1.22 9.19
N ARG A 78 -5.91 -0.62 10.25
CA ARG A 78 -5.13 0.63 10.14
C ARG A 78 -3.91 0.46 9.25
N ALA A 79 -3.29 -0.72 9.28
CA ALA A 79 -2.18 -1.08 8.42
C ALA A 79 -2.56 -1.11 6.93
N ASN A 80 -3.66 -1.79 6.60
CA ASN A 80 -4.22 -1.83 5.25
C ASN A 80 -4.66 -0.43 4.77
N MET A 81 -5.33 0.34 5.62
CA MET A 81 -5.69 1.74 5.30
C MET A 81 -4.46 2.57 4.92
N ARG A 82 -3.32 2.35 5.60
CA ARG A 82 -2.07 3.04 5.27
C ARG A 82 -1.52 2.61 3.92
N TRP A 83 -1.56 1.31 3.60
CA TRP A 83 -1.19 0.80 2.29
C TRP A 83 -2.03 1.41 1.17
N GLU A 84 -3.36 1.47 1.33
CA GLU A 84 -4.25 2.11 0.36
C GLU A 84 -3.91 3.60 0.14
N GLU A 85 -3.53 4.30 1.21
CA GLU A 85 -3.12 5.70 1.11
C GLU A 85 -1.77 5.86 0.40
N ILE A 86 -0.80 4.97 0.62
CA ILE A 86 0.46 4.95 -0.12
C ILE A 86 0.19 4.84 -1.63
N LEU A 87 -0.69 3.92 -2.02
CA LEU A 87 -1.08 3.77 -3.43
C LEU A 87 -1.81 5.00 -3.97
N THR A 88 -2.65 5.63 -3.16
CA THR A 88 -3.35 6.86 -3.52
C THR A 88 -2.37 8.00 -3.78
N GLN A 89 -1.42 8.22 -2.87
CA GLN A 89 -0.39 9.26 -3.01
C GLN A 89 0.51 9.02 -4.24
N CYS A 90 0.92 7.77 -4.46
CA CYS A 90 1.71 7.38 -5.64
C CYS A 90 0.94 7.52 -6.95
N SER A 91 -0.39 7.61 -6.92
CA SER A 91 -1.23 7.77 -8.10
C SER A 91 -1.62 9.23 -8.39
N LEU A 92 -1.13 10.20 -7.61
CA LEU A 92 -1.58 11.60 -7.68
C LEU A 92 -1.29 12.28 -9.03
N THR A 93 -0.13 11.99 -9.62
CA THR A 93 0.31 12.65 -10.87
C THR A 93 0.20 11.73 -12.07
N ILE A 94 0.48 10.46 -11.86
CA ILE A 94 0.28 9.39 -12.83
C ILE A 94 0.02 8.10 -12.06
N GLN A 95 -0.89 7.26 -12.55
CA GLN A 95 -1.18 5.99 -11.90
C GLN A 95 -0.09 4.95 -12.21
N PRO A 96 0.46 4.24 -11.20
CA PRO A 96 1.29 3.08 -11.46
C PRO A 96 0.52 2.04 -12.28
N THR A 97 1.14 1.53 -13.34
CA THR A 97 0.55 0.48 -14.19
C THR A 97 0.55 -0.88 -13.51
N GLN A 98 1.50 -1.14 -12.62
CA GLN A 98 1.62 -2.39 -11.87
C GLN A 98 2.16 -2.15 -10.46
N GLN A 99 1.72 -3.00 -9.54
CA GLN A 99 2.28 -3.18 -8.20
C GLN A 99 2.80 -4.61 -8.14
N LEU A 100 4.09 -4.79 -7.85
CA LEU A 100 4.75 -6.09 -7.89
C LEU A 100 5.52 -6.32 -6.58
N TYR A 101 5.77 -7.59 -6.26
CA TYR A 101 6.65 -8.01 -5.17
C TYR A 101 6.32 -7.36 -3.81
N VAL A 102 5.02 -7.19 -3.54
CA VAL A 102 4.54 -6.63 -2.28
C VAL A 102 4.82 -7.63 -1.15
N SER A 103 5.48 -7.16 -0.09
CA SER A 103 5.85 -8.00 1.05
C SER A 103 5.96 -7.18 2.34
N ALA A 104 5.21 -7.60 3.36
CA ALA A 104 5.33 -7.11 4.72
C ALA A 104 6.12 -8.12 5.57
N THR A 105 7.40 -7.85 5.84
CA THR A 105 8.24 -8.78 6.61
C THR A 105 7.88 -8.74 8.09
N GLY A 106 7.79 -9.92 8.72
CA GLY A 106 7.43 -10.06 10.13
C GLY A 106 5.92 -10.00 10.41
N ALA A 107 5.12 -9.57 9.42
CA ALA A 107 3.67 -9.51 9.54
C ALA A 107 3.07 -10.91 9.66
N THR A 108 2.23 -11.11 10.69
CA THR A 108 1.34 -12.26 10.80
C THR A 108 -0.02 -11.79 11.27
N HIS A 109 -1.02 -12.67 11.32
CA HIS A 109 -2.34 -12.32 11.85
C HIS A 109 -2.32 -11.81 13.30
N ASN A 110 -1.24 -12.07 14.06
CA ASN A 110 -1.05 -11.60 15.44
C ASN A 110 0.21 -10.72 15.64
N ALA A 111 0.97 -10.43 14.59
CA ALA A 111 2.24 -9.69 14.70
C ALA A 111 2.32 -8.58 13.65
N GLU A 112 2.88 -7.45 14.05
CA GLU A 112 3.09 -6.26 13.22
C GLU A 112 4.22 -6.47 12.21
N ALA A 113 4.13 -5.80 11.06
CA ALA A 113 5.22 -5.79 10.08
C ALA A 113 6.40 -4.96 10.60
N THR A 114 7.63 -5.44 10.40
CA THR A 114 8.87 -4.70 10.69
C THR A 114 9.38 -3.90 9.48
N THR A 115 9.05 -4.37 8.28
CA THR A 115 9.36 -3.67 7.03
C THR A 115 8.26 -3.95 6.01
N MET A 116 8.08 -3.01 5.09
CA MET A 116 7.23 -3.17 3.91
C MET A 116 8.06 -2.90 2.66
N SER A 117 8.03 -3.81 1.70
CA SER A 117 8.65 -3.64 0.40
C SER A 117 7.68 -3.90 -0.74
N PHE A 118 7.82 -3.16 -1.83
CA PHE A 118 7.00 -3.29 -3.02
C PHE A 118 7.68 -2.61 -4.22
N VAL A 119 7.22 -2.94 -5.42
CA VAL A 119 7.69 -2.33 -6.67
C VAL A 119 6.53 -1.66 -7.39
N LEU A 120 6.72 -0.40 -7.78
CA LEU A 120 5.77 0.36 -8.62
C LEU A 120 6.33 0.50 -10.03
N LYS A 121 5.52 0.20 -11.04
CA LYS A 121 5.87 0.39 -12.45
C LYS A 121 5.11 1.56 -13.05
N TYR A 122 5.82 2.49 -13.71
CA TYR A 122 5.22 3.57 -14.50
C TYR A 122 5.62 3.44 -15.96
N ASP A 123 4.66 3.64 -16.86
CA ASP A 123 4.87 3.62 -18.32
C ASP A 123 5.31 4.98 -18.88
N ARG A 124 5.13 6.05 -18.10
CA ARG A 124 5.59 7.42 -18.39
C ARG A 124 6.27 8.03 -17.17
N PRO A 125 7.48 7.56 -16.83
CA PRO A 125 8.21 7.98 -15.63
C PRO A 125 8.46 9.50 -15.57
N GLU A 126 8.46 10.19 -16.72
CA GLU A 126 8.63 11.64 -16.80
C GLU A 126 7.50 12.44 -16.12
N TYR A 127 6.34 11.83 -15.85
CA TYR A 127 5.24 12.43 -15.09
C TYR A 127 5.26 12.10 -13.59
N VAL A 128 6.24 11.30 -13.16
CA VAL A 128 6.50 11.05 -11.74
C VAL A 128 7.27 12.26 -11.19
N ALA A 129 6.54 13.30 -10.84
CA ALA A 129 7.09 14.56 -10.37
C ALA A 129 6.18 15.21 -9.33
N THR A 130 6.76 15.91 -8.35
CA THR A 130 5.97 16.64 -7.35
C THR A 130 6.74 17.78 -6.72
N GLU A 131 6.05 18.79 -6.19
CA GLU A 131 6.71 19.88 -5.46
C GLU A 131 7.31 19.39 -4.14
N ASP A 132 8.48 19.91 -3.78
CA ASP A 132 9.12 19.67 -2.50
C ASP A 132 8.58 20.62 -1.42
N GLU A 133 7.75 20.12 -0.50
CA GLU A 133 7.28 20.87 0.67
C GLU A 133 8.38 21.28 1.67
N LEU A 134 9.56 20.64 1.63
CA LEU A 134 10.69 21.01 2.47
C LEU A 134 11.52 22.13 1.83
N THR A 135 11.45 22.26 0.50
CA THR A 135 12.17 23.27 -0.28
C THR A 135 11.24 23.89 -1.34
N PRO A 136 10.32 24.79 -0.93
CA PRO A 136 9.30 25.35 -1.81
C PRO A 136 9.87 25.91 -3.13
N GLY A 137 9.20 25.64 -4.24
CA GLY A 137 9.67 25.99 -5.59
C GLY A 137 10.65 24.98 -6.22
N THR A 138 11.01 23.91 -5.51
CA THR A 138 11.78 22.78 -6.07
C THR A 138 10.83 21.67 -6.50
N ILE A 139 11.10 21.04 -7.64
CA ILE A 139 10.35 19.87 -8.13
C ILE A 139 11.21 18.64 -7.98
N LEU A 140 10.70 17.64 -7.25
CA LEU A 140 11.24 16.29 -7.17
C LEU A 140 10.74 15.49 -8.36
N VAL A 141 11.58 14.59 -8.88
CA VAL A 141 11.27 13.70 -10.01
C VAL A 141 11.72 12.28 -9.72
N GLY A 142 11.16 11.30 -10.43
CA GLY A 142 11.59 9.90 -10.36
C GLY A 142 11.56 9.34 -8.92
N ALA A 143 12.66 8.73 -8.49
CA ALA A 143 12.76 8.10 -7.16
C ALA A 143 12.47 9.07 -6.00
N ASP A 144 12.92 10.32 -6.08
CA ASP A 144 12.71 11.31 -5.02
C ASP A 144 11.23 11.73 -4.95
N ALA A 145 10.55 11.82 -6.09
CA ALA A 145 9.11 12.07 -6.12
C ALA A 145 8.33 10.88 -5.53
N VAL A 146 8.68 9.64 -5.88
CA VAL A 146 8.07 8.44 -5.27
C VAL A 146 8.30 8.41 -3.76
N LYS A 147 9.51 8.71 -3.31
CA LYS A 147 9.81 8.80 -1.88
C LYS A 147 8.92 9.83 -1.19
N ARG A 148 8.72 11.00 -1.80
CA ARG A 148 7.83 12.04 -1.28
C ARG A 148 6.36 11.60 -1.24
N PHE A 149 5.86 10.92 -2.28
CA PHE A 149 4.50 10.38 -2.28
C PHE A 149 4.28 9.40 -1.14
N VAL A 150 5.20 8.45 -0.95
CA VAL A 150 5.15 7.50 0.16
C VAL A 150 5.21 8.27 1.49
N ALA A 151 6.15 9.20 1.67
CA ALA A 151 6.29 9.99 2.90
C ALA A 151 5.01 10.75 3.27
N ARG A 152 4.31 11.37 2.29
CA ARG A 152 3.01 12.02 2.51
C ARG A 152 1.98 11.06 3.08
N ALA A 153 1.92 9.85 2.54
CA ALA A 153 1.02 8.82 3.06
C ALA A 153 1.34 8.44 4.51
N LEU A 154 2.59 8.57 4.98
CA LEU A 154 2.96 8.18 6.35
C LEU A 154 2.77 9.29 7.40
N VAL A 155 2.57 10.55 6.98
CA VAL A 155 2.49 11.71 7.89
C VAL A 155 1.08 12.27 8.07
N ILE A 156 0.08 11.68 7.43
CA ILE A 156 -1.33 12.09 7.53
C ILE A 156 -2.15 11.14 8.41
N ASP A 157 -3.18 11.67 9.05
CA ASP A 157 -4.22 10.86 9.69
C ASP A 157 -5.25 10.44 8.65
N ILE A 158 -5.61 9.16 8.62
CA ILE A 158 -6.61 8.60 7.72
C ILE A 158 -7.82 8.21 8.55
N LYS A 159 -9.00 8.67 8.15
CA LYS A 159 -10.26 8.35 8.82
C LYS A 159 -11.30 7.87 7.81
N LYS A 160 -11.74 6.62 7.94
CA LYS A 160 -12.70 5.98 7.03
C LYS A 160 -13.53 4.95 7.80
N ASN A 161 -14.76 4.70 7.34
CA ASN A 161 -15.52 3.54 7.79
C ASN A 161 -14.90 2.28 7.17
N ARG A 162 -14.64 1.27 8.01
CA ARG A 162 -14.03 0.01 7.57
C ARG A 162 -14.82 -1.18 8.10
N ASP A 163 -14.78 -2.25 7.31
CA ASP A 163 -15.34 -3.55 7.67
C ASP A 163 -14.29 -4.29 8.50
N LEU A 164 -14.51 -4.42 9.80
CA LEU A 164 -13.60 -5.09 10.71
C LEU A 164 -13.96 -6.57 10.85
N TYR A 165 -12.91 -7.41 10.85
CA TYR A 165 -13.03 -8.78 11.30
C TYR A 165 -13.42 -8.83 12.78
N ASN A 166 -14.55 -9.47 13.06
CA ASN A 166 -15.00 -9.74 14.41
C ASN A 166 -14.44 -11.09 14.90
N PRO A 167 -13.48 -11.09 15.84
CA PRO A 167 -12.89 -12.32 16.36
C PRO A 167 -13.85 -13.11 17.25
N ASP A 168 -14.94 -12.49 17.72
CA ASP A 168 -15.94 -13.14 18.57
C ASP A 168 -16.99 -13.91 17.75
N ILE A 169 -16.85 -13.99 16.42
CA ILE A 169 -17.77 -14.76 15.57
C ILE A 169 -17.67 -16.24 15.92
N VAL A 170 -18.73 -16.77 16.52
CA VAL A 170 -18.92 -18.21 16.72
C VAL A 170 -19.53 -18.82 15.46
N MET A 171 -18.81 -19.75 14.83
CA MET A 171 -19.37 -20.58 13.76
C MET A 171 -20.29 -21.62 14.38
N THR A 172 -21.54 -21.70 13.91
CA THR A 172 -22.41 -22.83 14.27
C THR A 172 -22.03 -24.08 13.47
N ALA A 173 -22.30 -25.27 14.03
CA ALA A 173 -22.00 -26.55 13.38
C ALA A 173 -22.66 -26.73 11.99
N ALA A 174 -23.65 -25.90 11.64
CA ALA A 174 -24.33 -25.90 10.35
C ALA A 174 -23.69 -24.95 9.30
N GLY A 175 -22.50 -24.40 9.57
CA GLY A 175 -21.82 -23.47 8.66
C GLY A 175 -22.48 -22.09 8.56
N SER A 176 -23.52 -21.83 9.36
CA SER A 176 -24.15 -20.51 9.44
C SER A 176 -23.37 -19.58 10.36
N GLN A 177 -23.05 -18.40 9.85
CA GLN A 177 -22.51 -17.27 10.61
C GLN A 177 -23.66 -16.59 11.35
N VAL A 178 -23.55 -16.45 12.67
CA VAL A 178 -24.55 -15.75 13.50
C VAL A 178 -24.32 -14.23 13.46
N GLN A 179 -23.12 -13.78 13.12
CA GLN A 179 -22.72 -12.37 13.06
C GLN A 179 -21.81 -12.09 11.85
N GLY A 180 -22.02 -10.94 11.20
CA GLY A 180 -21.23 -10.42 10.08
C GLY A 180 -20.06 -9.53 10.53
N PRO A 181 -19.34 -8.92 9.57
CA PRO A 181 -18.29 -7.93 9.88
C PRO A 181 -18.86 -6.72 10.63
N ILE A 182 -18.02 -6.07 11.44
CA ILE A 182 -18.41 -4.87 12.20
C ILE A 182 -17.97 -3.66 11.38
N ILE A 183 -18.91 -2.78 11.02
CA ILE A 183 -18.57 -1.50 10.39
C ILE A 183 -18.25 -0.51 11.49
N GLU A 184 -17.00 -0.03 11.56
CA GLU A 184 -16.58 1.01 12.51
C GLU A 184 -15.89 2.17 11.80
N ASP A 185 -16.01 3.35 12.41
CA ASP A 185 -15.23 4.52 12.03
C ASP A 185 -13.80 4.36 12.57
N VAL A 186 -12.87 4.01 11.68
CA VAL A 186 -11.48 3.70 12.04
C VAL A 186 -10.61 4.91 11.70
N THR A 187 -9.75 5.28 12.66
CA THR A 187 -8.69 6.27 12.44
C THR A 187 -7.34 5.58 12.47
N ALA A 188 -6.59 5.67 11.37
CA ALA A 188 -5.17 5.34 11.31
C ALA A 188 -4.36 6.62 11.44
N ALA A 189 -3.76 6.86 12.62
CA ALA A 189 -2.96 8.05 12.83
C ALA A 189 -1.62 7.95 12.10
N LYS A 190 -1.03 9.10 11.78
CA LYS A 190 0.28 9.19 11.16
C LYS A 190 1.34 8.36 11.89
N ILE A 191 2.24 7.75 11.12
CA ILE A 191 3.33 6.90 11.62
C ILE A 191 4.54 7.76 12.00
N PHE A 192 4.80 8.82 11.21
CA PHE A 192 5.92 9.74 11.42
C PHE A 192 5.41 11.14 11.75
N ALA A 193 6.24 11.91 12.46
CA ALA A 193 5.88 13.24 12.91
C ALA A 193 5.79 14.23 11.75
N ASP A 194 6.69 14.11 10.78
CA ASP A 194 6.92 15.00 9.66
C ASP A 194 7.55 14.27 8.46
N LEU A 195 7.65 14.97 7.32
CA LEU A 195 8.21 14.41 6.09
C LEU A 195 9.70 14.03 6.23
N VAL A 196 10.48 14.76 7.02
CA VAL A 196 11.92 14.50 7.20
C VAL A 196 12.13 13.14 7.86
N THR A 197 11.39 12.87 8.95
CA THR A 197 11.47 11.60 9.68
C THR A 197 10.91 10.43 8.87
N ALA A 198 9.87 10.66 8.06
CA ALA A 198 9.32 9.66 7.14
C ALA A 198 10.30 9.31 6.01
N GLU A 199 10.87 10.31 5.32
CA GLU A 199 11.80 10.05 4.21
C GLU A 199 13.07 9.33 4.67
N ALA A 200 13.52 9.58 5.91
CA ALA A 200 14.64 8.87 6.50
C ALA A 200 14.39 7.36 6.69
N SER A 201 13.13 6.92 6.73
CA SER A 201 12.76 5.50 6.83
C SER A 201 12.45 4.85 5.48
N ILE A 202 12.53 5.59 4.38
CA ILE A 202 12.15 5.13 3.04
C ILE A 202 13.38 5.06 2.12
N THR A 203 13.61 3.89 1.56
CA THR A 203 14.54 3.70 0.45
C THR A 203 13.75 3.52 -0.85
N VAL A 204 14.15 4.25 -1.89
CA VAL A 204 13.60 4.09 -3.24
C VAL A 204 14.77 3.89 -4.21
N ILE A 205 14.72 2.81 -4.99
CA ILE A 205 15.68 2.50 -6.03
C ILE A 205 14.95 2.49 -7.36
N GLU A 206 15.41 3.34 -8.28
CA GLU A 206 14.95 3.37 -9.67
C GLU A 206 15.69 2.30 -10.47
N SER A 207 14.96 1.52 -11.26
CA SER A 207 15.51 0.48 -12.12
C SER A 207 14.74 0.38 -13.43
N ASP A 208 15.49 0.33 -14.53
CA ASP A 208 15.00 -0.17 -15.80
C ASP A 208 15.07 -1.70 -15.72
N LEU A 209 14.06 -2.39 -15.18
CA LEU A 209 14.04 -3.86 -15.18
C LEU A 209 14.02 -4.38 -16.64
N THR A 210 15.22 -4.50 -17.19
CA THR A 210 15.56 -5.06 -18.50
C THR A 210 16.55 -6.22 -18.37
N THR A 211 16.87 -6.62 -17.14
CA THR A 211 17.74 -7.77 -16.80
C THR A 211 17.28 -8.43 -15.52
#